data_AF-A0A6G0XYE6-F1
#
_entry.id   AF-A0A6G0XYE6-F1
#
_cell.length_a   1.000
_cell.length_b   1.000
_cell.length_c   1.000
_cell.angle_alpha   90.00
_cell.angle_beta   90.00
_cell.angle_gamma   90.00
#
_symmetry.space_group_name_H-M   'P 1'
#
loop_
_entity.id
_entity.type
_entity.pdbx_description
1 polymer ?
#
loop_
_entity_poly.entity_id
_entity_poly.type
_entity_poly.pdbx_seq_one_letter_code
_entity_poly.pdbx_strand_id
1 'polypeptide(L)'
;MVSAVEWVALAVLLFSLFLVYSAVSAMRPKKGAEGDDMLEEMINGFDFTLPPQIEEYRALKEKAPENLTEEDLKTLCSALFRRAVADIPLIRRIQTEAQGMHRLKTNDLIKDGSYMSFKLAEEMIGEEIKEVREEAQALQPEENWGESIFAQAVQFINHMSEQEELAEQKKRQSEADAKKQASKQAQMAAQLNADLRKRK
;
A
#
# COMPACT_ATOMS: atom_id res chain seq x y z
N MET A 1 43.45 -41.13 -40.89
CA MET A 1 44.26 -39.98 -40.46
C MET A 1 43.62 -38.76 -41.09
N VAL A 2 43.07 -37.85 -40.28
CA VAL A 2 42.42 -36.63 -40.78
C VAL A 2 43.50 -35.74 -41.40
N SER A 3 43.28 -35.30 -42.63
CA SER A 3 44.23 -34.48 -43.38
C SER A 3 44.25 -33.04 -42.84
N ALA A 4 45.37 -32.34 -43.00
CA ALA A 4 45.49 -30.95 -42.56
C ALA A 4 44.41 -30.02 -43.15
N VAL A 5 43.91 -30.35 -44.35
CA VAL A 5 42.87 -29.59 -45.04
C VAL A 5 41.51 -29.71 -44.34
N GLU A 6 41.20 -30.87 -43.77
CA GLU A 6 39.95 -31.09 -43.03
C GLU A 6 39.91 -30.29 -41.71
N TRP A 7 41.06 -30.12 -41.05
CA TRP A 7 41.18 -29.26 -39.87
C TRP A 7 40.98 -27.77 -40.21
N VAL A 8 41.55 -27.32 -41.33
CA VAL A 8 41.36 -25.93 -41.79
C VAL A 8 39.90 -25.69 -42.17
N ALA A 9 39.26 -26.64 -42.86
CA ALA A 9 37.85 -26.54 -43.23
C ALA A 9 36.93 -26.46 -41.99
N LEU A 10 37.18 -27.27 -40.96
CA LEU A 10 36.45 -27.20 -39.69
C LEU A 10 36.65 -25.87 -38.97
N ALA A 11 37.87 -25.35 -38.93
CA ALA A 11 38.16 -24.06 -38.30
C ALA A 11 37.43 -22.90 -39.00
N VAL A 12 37.43 -22.87 -40.34
CA VAL A 12 36.72 -21.85 -41.12
C VAL A 12 35.21 -21.95 -40.92
N LEU A 13 34.66 -23.16 -40.87
CA LEU A 13 33.23 -23.39 -40.64
C LEU A 13 32.80 -22.88 -39.25
N LEU A 14 33.55 -23.23 -38.19
CA LEU A 14 33.29 -22.74 -36.84
C LEU A 14 33.40 -21.22 -36.74
N PHE A 15 34.41 -20.63 -37.40
CA PHE A 15 34.58 -19.18 -37.42
C PHE A 15 33.43 -18.47 -38.14
N SER A 16 32.95 -19.03 -39.26
CA SER A 16 31.81 -18.48 -39.99
C SER A 16 30.51 -18.54 -39.16
N LEU A 17 30.28 -19.63 -38.43
CA LEU A 17 29.14 -19.76 -37.51
C LEU A 17 29.23 -18.75 -36.35
N PHE A 18 30.43 -18.52 -35.81
CA PHE A 18 30.66 -17.50 -34.78
C PHE A 18 30.34 -16.09 -35.27
N LEU A 19 30.77 -15.74 -36.49
CA LEU A 19 30.48 -14.43 -37.08
C LEU A 19 28.99 -14.23 -37.33
N VAL A 20 28.28 -15.25 -37.83
CA VAL A 20 26.83 -15.19 -38.01
C VAL A 20 26.12 -15.05 -36.67
N TYR A 21 26.53 -15.82 -35.65
CA TYR A 21 25.99 -15.69 -34.29
C TYR A 21 26.21 -14.29 -33.71
N SER A 22 27.41 -13.73 -33.86
CA SER A 22 27.75 -12.39 -33.39
C SER A 22 26.92 -11.30 -34.10
N ALA A 23 26.75 -11.42 -35.42
CA ALA A 23 25.91 -10.50 -36.20
C ALA A 23 24.43 -10.57 -35.79
N VAL A 24 23.89 -11.78 -35.61
CA VAL A 24 22.51 -11.97 -35.14
C VAL A 24 22.34 -11.42 -33.72
N SER A 25 23.32 -11.61 -32.84
CA SER A 25 23.29 -11.07 -31.48
C SER A 25 23.34 -9.53 -31.47
N ALA A 26 24.13 -8.92 -32.35
CA ALA A 26 24.25 -7.47 -32.47
C ALA A 26 23.03 -6.80 -33.13
N MET A 27 22.32 -7.50 -34.01
CA MET A 27 21.08 -7.02 -34.66
C MET A 27 19.83 -7.23 -33.80
N ARG A 28 19.92 -7.98 -32.69
CA ARG A 28 18.83 -8.01 -31.71
C ARG A 28 18.73 -6.63 -31.06
N PRO A 29 17.55 -6.00 -31.04
CA PRO A 29 17.39 -4.70 -30.41
C PRO A 29 17.86 -4.81 -28.95
N LYS A 30 18.89 -4.04 -28.59
CA LYS A 30 19.22 -3.82 -27.18
C LYS A 30 17.95 -3.24 -26.55
N LYS A 31 17.42 -3.95 -25.55
CA LYS A 31 16.35 -3.42 -24.68
C LYS A 31 16.72 -2.00 -24.28
N GLY A 32 15.72 -1.12 -24.33
CA GLY A 32 15.84 0.33 -24.16
C GLY A 32 16.64 0.73 -22.94
N ALA A 33 17.17 1.95 -23.01
CA ALA A 33 18.04 2.54 -22.02
C ALA A 33 17.40 2.56 -20.63
N GLU A 34 18.05 1.93 -19.64
CA GLU A 34 17.68 1.93 -18.22
C GLU A 34 17.37 3.34 -17.65
N GLY A 35 17.89 4.41 -18.26
CA GLY A 35 17.67 5.79 -17.82
C GLY A 35 16.29 6.38 -18.16
N ASP A 36 15.71 6.01 -19.31
CA ASP A 36 14.38 6.49 -19.70
C ASP A 36 13.28 5.71 -18.95
N ASP A 37 13.50 4.42 -18.72
CA ASP A 37 12.59 3.53 -17.97
C ASP A 37 12.40 4.00 -16.52
N MET A 38 13.47 4.46 -15.84
CA MET A 38 13.40 4.97 -14.46
C MET A 38 12.61 6.28 -14.33
N LEU A 39 12.79 7.21 -15.28
CA LEU A 39 12.04 8.48 -15.28
C LEU A 39 10.57 8.25 -15.64
N GLU A 40 10.30 7.30 -16.53
CA GLU A 40 8.95 6.94 -16.93
C GLU A 40 8.20 6.14 -15.86
N GLU A 41 8.91 5.31 -15.09
CA GLU A 41 8.41 4.66 -13.88
C GLU A 41 8.10 5.67 -12.76
N MET A 42 8.89 6.74 -12.61
CA MET A 42 8.55 7.82 -11.67
C MET A 42 7.33 8.66 -12.12
N ILE A 43 7.09 8.80 -13.42
CA ILE A 43 6.00 9.64 -13.96
C ILE A 43 4.68 8.87 -14.10
N ASN A 44 4.72 7.58 -14.43
CA ASN A 44 3.54 6.74 -14.69
C ASN A 44 3.44 5.50 -13.78
N GLY A 45 4.29 5.39 -12.76
CA GLY A 45 4.29 4.28 -11.82
C GLY A 45 3.08 4.29 -10.91
N PHE A 46 2.69 3.10 -10.47
CA PHE A 46 1.67 2.92 -9.44
C PHE A 46 2.21 3.45 -8.11
N ASP A 47 1.65 4.57 -7.64
CA ASP A 47 2.06 5.21 -6.38
C ASP A 47 1.73 4.32 -5.18
N PHE A 48 2.75 3.59 -4.72
CA PHE A 48 2.69 2.66 -3.61
C PHE A 48 3.86 2.88 -2.68
N THR A 49 3.54 3.21 -1.44
CA THR A 49 4.50 3.33 -0.34
C THR A 49 3.97 2.55 0.84
N LEU A 50 4.83 1.75 1.44
CA LEU A 50 4.47 1.01 2.64
C LEU A 50 4.25 1.97 3.83
N PRO A 51 3.35 1.61 4.78
CA PRO A 51 3.06 2.46 5.92
C PRO A 51 4.26 2.55 6.90
N PRO A 52 4.45 3.69 7.59
CA PRO A 52 5.53 3.86 8.56
C PRO A 52 5.42 2.92 9.76
N GLN A 53 4.23 2.36 10.04
CA GLN A 53 3.99 1.42 11.13
C GLN A 53 4.84 0.15 11.01
N ILE A 54 5.25 -0.22 9.79
CA ILE A 54 6.18 -1.32 9.57
C ILE A 54 7.52 -1.01 10.23
N GLU A 55 8.07 0.17 9.98
CA GLU A 55 9.35 0.59 10.56
C GLU A 55 9.24 0.77 12.07
N GLU A 56 8.13 1.33 12.56
CA GLU A 56 7.86 1.43 14.00
C GLU A 56 7.91 0.06 14.68
N TYR A 57 7.23 -0.94 14.10
CA TYR A 57 7.21 -2.30 14.63
C TYR A 57 8.61 -2.94 14.57
N ARG A 58 9.31 -2.83 13.44
CA ARG A 58 10.67 -3.38 13.28
C ARG A 58 11.64 -2.77 14.30
N ALA A 59 11.58 -1.46 14.51
CA ALA A 59 12.39 -0.77 15.51
C ALA A 59 12.05 -1.18 16.95
N LEU A 60 10.78 -1.48 17.25
CA LEU A 60 10.37 -2.01 18.56
C LEU A 60 10.87 -3.44 18.76
N LYS A 61 10.77 -4.28 17.73
CA LYS A 61 11.25 -5.67 17.74
C LYS A 61 12.76 -5.76 17.91
N GLU A 62 13.53 -4.88 17.27
CA GLU A 62 14.99 -4.82 17.44
C GLU A 62 15.41 -4.44 18.86
N LYS A 63 14.64 -3.56 19.52
CA LYS A 63 14.91 -3.12 20.90
C LYS A 63 14.41 -4.11 21.95
N ALA A 64 13.61 -5.11 21.56
CA ALA A 64 13.03 -6.05 22.49
C ALA A 64 14.12 -6.96 23.09
N PRO A 65 14.06 -7.28 24.40
CA PRO A 65 14.99 -8.22 25.01
C PRO A 65 14.79 -9.64 24.44
N GLU A 66 15.84 -10.46 24.43
CA GLU A 66 15.77 -11.87 23.98
C GLU A 66 14.72 -12.68 24.77
N ASN A 67 14.59 -12.38 26.07
CA ASN A 67 13.55 -12.94 26.94
C ASN A 67 12.41 -11.93 27.08
N LEU A 68 11.36 -12.13 26.29
CA LEU A 68 10.16 -11.30 26.29
C LEU A 68 9.39 -11.45 27.61
N THR A 69 9.11 -10.33 28.28
CA THR A 69 8.11 -10.31 29.36
C THR A 69 6.70 -10.27 28.78
N GLU A 70 5.68 -10.51 29.62
CA GLU A 70 4.28 -10.38 29.20
C GLU A 70 3.94 -8.95 28.72
N GLU A 71 4.56 -7.93 29.33
CA GLU A 71 4.38 -6.53 28.93
C GLU A 71 5.01 -6.24 27.56
N ASP A 72 6.19 -6.81 27.29
CA ASP A 72 6.86 -6.69 25.99
C ASP A 72 6.05 -7.37 24.89
N LEU A 73 5.54 -8.58 25.16
CA LEU A 73 4.69 -9.31 24.22
C LEU A 73 3.43 -8.53 23.88
N LYS A 74 2.74 -7.97 24.90
CA LYS A 74 1.56 -7.12 24.68
C LYS A 74 1.89 -5.88 23.83
N THR A 75 3.05 -5.27 24.07
CA THR A 75 3.50 -4.09 23.32
C THR A 75 3.78 -4.44 21.86
N LEU A 76 4.46 -5.56 21.61
CA LEU A 76 4.72 -6.06 20.26
C LEU A 76 3.43 -6.48 19.53
N CYS A 77 2.51 -7.19 20.20
CA CYS A 77 1.23 -7.53 19.62
C CYS A 77 0.42 -6.28 19.26
N SER A 78 0.38 -5.27 20.13
CA SER A 78 -0.29 -4.01 19.84
C SER A 78 0.34 -3.27 18.66
N ALA A 79 1.67 -3.25 18.57
CA ALA A 79 2.38 -2.64 17.45
C ALA A 79 2.14 -3.40 16.13
N LEU A 80 2.19 -4.73 16.14
CA LEU A 80 1.87 -5.56 14.98
C LEU A 80 0.42 -5.36 14.53
N PHE A 81 -0.52 -5.24 15.46
CA PHE A 81 -1.91 -4.95 15.13
C PHE A 81 -2.07 -3.57 14.48
N ARG A 82 -1.35 -2.54 14.97
CA ARG A 82 -1.34 -1.21 14.33
C ARG A 82 -0.77 -1.26 12.90
N ARG A 83 0.27 -2.07 12.66
CA ARG A 83 0.81 -2.36 11.32
C ARG A 83 -0.27 -2.96 10.42
N ALA A 84 -0.90 -4.07 10.85
CA ALA A 84 -1.97 -4.72 10.10
C ALA A 84 -3.16 -3.79 9.78
N VAL A 85 -3.55 -2.92 10.72
CA VAL A 85 -4.59 -1.88 10.51
C VAL A 85 -4.18 -0.88 9.43
N ALA A 86 -2.91 -0.44 9.42
CA ALA A 86 -2.42 0.49 8.41
C ALA A 86 -2.32 -0.13 7.01
N ASP A 87 -2.19 -1.46 6.91
CA ASP A 87 -2.14 -2.17 5.63
C ASP A 87 -3.52 -2.32 4.98
N ILE A 88 -4.61 -2.39 5.74
CA ILE A 88 -5.97 -2.63 5.21
C ILE A 88 -6.36 -1.66 4.09
N PRO A 89 -6.17 -0.33 4.19
CA PRO A 89 -6.46 0.59 3.10
C PRO A 89 -5.67 0.28 1.82
N LEU A 90 -4.41 -0.11 1.95
CA LEU A 90 -3.55 -0.47 0.81
C LEU A 90 -4.00 -1.77 0.16
N ILE A 91 -4.33 -2.80 0.97
CA ILE A 91 -4.88 -4.06 0.50
C ILE A 91 -6.17 -3.82 -0.28
N ARG A 92 -7.09 -3.03 0.29
CA ARG A 92 -8.36 -2.67 -0.38
C ARG A 92 -8.11 -1.96 -1.70
N ARG A 93 -7.17 -1.01 -1.75
CA ARG A 93 -6.82 -0.28 -2.97
C ARG A 93 -6.27 -1.21 -4.06
N ILE A 94 -5.33 -2.10 -3.74
CA ILE A 94 -4.78 -3.05 -4.71
C ILE A 94 -5.89 -3.98 -5.23
N GLN A 95 -6.74 -4.50 -4.34
CA GLN A 95 -7.86 -5.37 -4.73
C GLN A 95 -8.87 -4.68 -5.65
N THR A 96 -9.20 -3.42 -5.40
CA THR A 96 -10.14 -2.66 -6.26
C THR A 96 -9.53 -2.31 -7.61
N GLU A 97 -8.23 -1.98 -7.64
CA GLU A 97 -7.53 -1.58 -8.87
C GLU A 97 -7.11 -2.78 -9.75
N ALA A 98 -6.88 -3.97 -9.17
CA ALA A 98 -6.36 -5.16 -9.86
C ALA A 98 -7.16 -5.55 -11.11
N GLN A 99 -8.48 -5.65 -10.99
CA GLN A 99 -9.33 -6.04 -12.13
C GLN A 99 -9.23 -5.03 -13.28
N GLY A 100 -9.20 -3.73 -12.96
CA GLY A 100 -9.06 -2.66 -13.95
C GLY A 100 -7.70 -2.75 -14.64
N MET A 101 -6.64 -2.91 -13.86
CA MET A 101 -5.26 -2.96 -14.35
C MET A 101 -5.02 -4.15 -15.30
N HIS A 102 -5.50 -5.34 -14.95
CA HIS A 102 -5.40 -6.53 -15.82
C HIS A 102 -6.21 -6.39 -17.11
N ARG A 103 -7.37 -5.72 -17.07
CA ARG A 103 -8.17 -5.44 -18.27
C ARG A 103 -7.46 -4.46 -19.19
N LEU A 104 -6.88 -3.38 -18.63
CA LEU A 104 -6.11 -2.42 -19.42
C LEU A 104 -4.91 -3.09 -20.08
N LYS A 105 -4.19 -3.97 -19.36
CA LYS A 105 -3.06 -4.71 -19.94
C LYS A 105 -3.47 -5.69 -21.04
N THR A 106 -4.55 -6.45 -20.84
CA THR A 106 -5.05 -7.39 -21.86
C THR A 106 -5.46 -6.70 -23.15
N ASN A 107 -5.98 -5.47 -23.07
CA ASN A 107 -6.37 -4.67 -24.24
C ASN A 107 -5.25 -3.78 -24.78
N ASP A 108 -4.02 -3.90 -24.26
CA ASP A 108 -2.86 -3.09 -24.64
C ASP A 108 -3.09 -1.56 -24.49
N LEU A 109 -3.88 -1.17 -23.49
CA LEU A 109 -4.25 0.22 -23.21
C LEU A 109 -3.36 0.88 -22.14
N ILE A 110 -2.35 0.17 -21.63
CA ILE A 110 -1.42 0.65 -20.62
C ILE A 110 0.00 0.22 -20.98
N LYS A 111 0.98 1.08 -20.67
CA LYS A 111 2.39 0.78 -20.85
C LYS A 111 2.85 -0.35 -19.94
N ASP A 112 3.86 -1.10 -20.40
CA ASP A 112 4.45 -2.19 -19.63
C ASP A 112 5.02 -1.72 -18.30
N GLY A 113 5.69 -0.57 -18.26
CA GLY A 113 6.24 -0.01 -17.01
C GLY A 113 5.19 0.19 -15.92
N SER A 114 4.07 0.85 -16.24
CA SER A 114 2.97 1.06 -15.29
C SER A 114 2.35 -0.26 -14.82
N TYR A 115 2.17 -1.23 -15.72
CA TYR A 115 1.66 -2.54 -15.33
C TYR A 115 2.64 -3.29 -14.42
N MET A 116 3.95 -3.23 -14.71
CA MET A 116 4.99 -3.84 -13.89
C MET A 116 5.07 -3.20 -12.51
N SER A 117 4.96 -1.87 -12.41
CA SER A 117 4.93 -1.17 -11.11
C SER A 117 3.71 -1.59 -10.27
N PHE A 118 2.55 -1.77 -10.89
CA PHE A 118 1.37 -2.33 -10.21
C PHE A 118 1.63 -3.77 -9.72
N LYS A 119 2.23 -4.62 -10.58
CA LYS A 119 2.57 -6.00 -10.21
C LYS A 119 3.57 -6.06 -9.05
N LEU A 120 4.54 -5.14 -9.03
CA LEU A 120 5.48 -5.01 -7.92
C LEU A 120 4.76 -4.61 -6.61
N ALA A 121 3.83 -3.67 -6.67
CA ALA A 121 3.02 -3.30 -5.52
C ALA A 121 2.13 -4.45 -5.02
N GLU A 122 1.55 -5.23 -5.94
CA GLU A 122 0.78 -6.45 -5.62
C GLU A 122 1.64 -7.52 -4.94
N GLU A 123 2.88 -7.71 -5.40
CA GLU A 123 3.85 -8.60 -4.77
C GLU A 123 4.23 -8.10 -3.38
N MET A 124 4.58 -6.82 -3.26
CA MET A 124 5.00 -6.21 -2.00
C MET A 124 3.91 -6.28 -0.92
N ILE A 125 2.64 -6.02 -1.26
CA ILE A 125 1.54 -6.20 -0.29
C ILE A 125 1.28 -7.68 0.02
N GLY A 126 1.50 -8.58 -0.94
CA GLY A 126 1.35 -10.02 -0.75
C GLY A 126 2.39 -10.57 0.24
N GLU A 127 3.64 -10.13 0.09
CA GLU A 127 4.72 -10.41 1.04
C GLU A 127 4.40 -9.82 2.42
N GLU A 128 3.94 -8.57 2.48
CA GLU A 128 3.56 -7.92 3.74
C GLU A 128 2.47 -8.68 4.49
N ILE A 129 1.40 -9.10 3.79
CA ILE A 129 0.34 -9.92 4.39
C ILE A 129 0.91 -11.21 4.96
N LYS A 130 1.79 -11.87 4.21
CA LYS A 130 2.40 -13.13 4.63
C LYS A 130 3.29 -12.91 5.87
N GLU A 131 4.16 -11.91 5.86
CA GLU A 131 5.02 -11.56 6.99
C GLU A 131 4.20 -11.31 8.26
N VAL A 132 3.16 -10.45 8.18
CA VAL A 132 2.33 -10.11 9.34
C VAL A 132 1.63 -11.36 9.91
N ARG A 133 1.16 -12.27 9.05
CA ARG A 133 0.55 -13.53 9.50
C ARG A 133 1.55 -14.44 10.20
N GLU A 134 2.74 -14.59 9.64
CA GLU A 134 3.81 -15.40 10.21
C GLU A 134 4.26 -14.82 11.57
N GLU A 135 4.40 -13.49 11.66
CA GLU A 135 4.76 -12.81 12.91
C GLU A 135 3.65 -12.92 13.96
N ALA A 136 2.38 -12.76 13.58
CA ALA A 136 1.25 -12.92 14.49
C ALA A 136 1.15 -14.36 15.00
N GLN A 137 1.36 -15.35 14.14
CA GLN A 137 1.39 -16.76 14.53
C GLN A 137 2.57 -17.08 15.45
N ALA A 138 3.72 -16.42 15.27
CA ALA A 138 4.87 -16.57 16.15
C ALA A 138 4.65 -15.94 17.54
N LEU A 139 3.96 -14.80 17.61
CA LEU A 139 3.69 -14.11 18.88
C LEU A 139 2.58 -14.79 19.69
N GLN A 140 1.52 -15.27 19.04
CA GLN A 140 0.38 -15.93 19.70
C GLN A 140 -0.02 -17.22 18.98
N PRO A 141 0.73 -18.32 19.17
CA PRO A 141 0.49 -19.56 18.44
C PRO A 141 -0.81 -20.27 18.83
N GLU A 142 -1.25 -20.12 20.08
CA GLU A 142 -2.42 -20.83 20.63
C GLU A 142 -3.77 -20.29 20.13
N GLU A 143 -3.80 -19.02 19.71
CA GLU A 143 -5.04 -18.34 19.31
C GLU A 143 -5.26 -18.34 17.79
N ASN A 144 -4.38 -19.01 17.02
CA ASN A 144 -4.37 -18.95 15.56
C ASN A 144 -4.45 -17.50 15.06
N TRP A 145 -3.69 -16.62 15.71
CA TRP A 145 -3.83 -15.18 15.52
C TRP A 145 -3.40 -14.75 14.11
N GLY A 146 -2.46 -15.47 13.50
CA GLY A 146 -2.05 -15.26 12.11
C GLY A 146 -3.22 -15.23 11.13
N GLU A 147 -4.19 -16.14 11.26
CA GLU A 147 -5.35 -16.17 10.34
C GLU A 147 -6.41 -15.10 10.66
N SER A 148 -6.49 -14.64 11.91
CA SER A 148 -7.56 -13.73 12.35
C SER A 148 -7.15 -12.26 12.44
N ILE A 149 -5.85 -11.92 12.50
CA ILE A 149 -5.35 -10.56 12.72
C ILE A 149 -5.91 -9.54 11.71
N PHE A 150 -5.94 -9.87 10.42
CA PHE A 150 -6.48 -8.97 9.40
C PHE A 150 -8.01 -8.83 9.46
N ALA A 151 -8.73 -9.90 9.83
CA ALA A 151 -10.17 -9.82 10.05
C ALA A 151 -10.50 -8.91 11.24
N GLN A 152 -9.73 -9.03 12.33
CA GLN A 152 -9.83 -8.14 13.49
C GLN A 152 -9.48 -6.69 13.11
N ALA A 153 -8.44 -6.48 12.30
CA ALA A 153 -8.05 -5.14 11.82
C ALA A 153 -9.15 -4.48 10.98
N VAL A 154 -9.81 -5.23 10.10
CA VAL A 154 -10.97 -4.75 9.32
C VAL A 154 -12.12 -4.33 10.24
N GLN A 155 -12.45 -5.15 11.24
CA GLN A 155 -13.49 -4.83 12.22
C GLN A 155 -13.13 -3.56 13.00
N PHE A 156 -11.88 -3.41 13.40
CA PHE A 156 -11.39 -2.23 14.11
C PHE A 156 -11.55 -0.95 13.29
N ILE A 157 -11.14 -0.94 12.01
CA ILE A 157 -11.29 0.24 11.13
C ILE A 157 -12.76 0.60 10.94
N ASN A 158 -13.62 -0.39 10.70
CA ASN A 158 -15.05 -0.14 10.51
C ASN A 158 -15.68 0.47 11.76
N HIS A 159 -15.33 -0.05 12.94
CA HIS A 159 -15.80 0.49 14.21
C HIS A 159 -15.28 1.91 14.46
N MET A 160 -14.02 2.21 14.11
CA MET A 160 -13.48 3.56 14.23
C MET A 160 -14.15 4.55 13.29
N SER A 161 -14.39 4.16 12.04
CA SER A 161 -15.15 4.97 11.09
C SER A 161 -16.55 5.28 11.61
N GLU A 162 -17.26 4.29 12.17
CA GLU A 162 -18.60 4.49 12.74
C GLU A 162 -18.56 5.47 13.93
N GLN A 163 -17.56 5.33 14.81
CA GLN A 163 -17.40 6.26 15.94
C GLN A 163 -17.09 7.69 15.49
N GLU A 164 -16.24 7.86 14.47
CA GLU A 164 -15.93 9.16 13.89
C GLU A 164 -17.17 9.81 13.29
N GLU A 165 -17.96 9.07 12.52
CA GLU A 165 -19.23 9.56 11.96
C GLU A 165 -20.22 9.98 13.06
N LEU A 166 -20.36 9.18 14.11
CA LEU A 166 -21.21 9.51 15.25
C LEU A 166 -20.72 10.75 16.00
N ALA A 167 -19.40 10.91 16.16
CA ALA A 167 -18.80 12.09 16.79
C ALA A 167 -19.02 13.35 15.93
N GLU A 168 -18.84 13.25 14.62
CA GLU A 168 -19.15 14.34 13.69
C GLU A 168 -20.62 14.73 13.71
N GLN A 169 -21.53 13.76 13.70
CA GLN A 169 -22.97 14.02 13.78
C GLN A 169 -23.34 14.75 15.08
N LYS A 170 -22.80 14.30 16.23
CA LYS A 170 -23.00 14.98 17.52
C LYS A 170 -22.46 16.40 17.51
N LYS A 171 -21.29 16.63 16.90
CA LYS A 171 -20.70 17.98 16.76
C LYS A 171 -21.56 18.88 15.89
N ARG A 172 -22.05 18.40 14.74
CA ARG A 172 -22.94 19.16 13.86
C ARG A 172 -24.27 19.48 14.55
N GLN A 173 -24.82 18.55 15.33
CA GLN A 173 -26.05 18.79 16.10
C GLN A 173 -25.84 19.84 17.19
N SER A 174 -24.76 19.76 17.96
CA SER A 174 -24.48 20.73 19.02
C SER A 174 -24.22 22.14 18.47
N GLU A 175 -23.49 22.27 17.37
CA GLU A 175 -23.29 23.54 16.67
C GLU A 175 -24.60 24.12 16.13
N ALA A 176 -25.46 23.28 15.54
CA ALA A 176 -26.78 23.69 15.05
C ALA A 176 -27.69 24.16 16.19
N ASP A 177 -27.68 23.47 17.33
CA ASP A 177 -28.49 23.82 18.49
C ASP A 177 -27.97 25.08 19.19
N ALA A 178 -26.65 25.25 19.31
CA ALA A 178 -26.04 26.49 19.80
C ALA A 178 -26.42 27.69 18.91
N LYS A 179 -26.38 27.53 17.58
CA LYS A 179 -26.80 28.58 16.63
C LYS A 179 -28.29 28.91 16.76
N LYS A 180 -29.16 27.91 16.93
CA LYS A 180 -30.60 28.11 17.19
C LYS A 180 -30.86 28.81 18.52
N GLN A 181 -30.11 28.48 19.58
CA GLN A 181 -30.25 29.15 20.88
C GLN A 181 -29.79 30.61 20.80
N ALA A 182 -28.65 30.87 20.17
CA ALA A 182 -28.15 32.24 19.95
C ALA A 182 -29.13 33.08 19.12
N SER A 183 -29.71 32.53 18.05
CA SER A 183 -30.71 33.24 17.25
C SER A 183 -31.98 33.55 18.05
N LYS A 184 -32.45 32.62 18.90
CA LYS A 184 -33.62 32.84 19.77
C LYS A 184 -33.34 33.93 20.81
N GLN A 185 -32.15 33.94 21.43
CA GLN A 185 -31.75 34.98 22.38
C GLN A 185 -31.64 36.35 21.71
N ALA A 186 -31.04 36.43 20.52
CA ALA A 186 -30.94 37.67 19.76
C ALA A 186 -32.32 38.21 19.36
N GLN A 187 -33.24 37.35 18.92
CA GLN A 187 -34.62 37.73 18.60
C GLN A 187 -35.37 38.24 19.83
N MET A 188 -35.25 37.57 20.97
CA MET A 188 -35.88 37.98 22.22
C MET A 188 -35.34 39.33 22.71
N ALA A 189 -34.02 39.54 22.65
CA ALA A 189 -33.40 40.82 23.01
C ALA A 189 -33.83 41.96 22.08
N ALA A 190 -33.95 41.69 20.77
CA ALA A 190 -34.45 42.66 19.80
C ALA A 190 -35.91 43.05 20.07
N GLN A 191 -36.77 42.07 20.39
CA GLN A 191 -38.18 42.31 20.76
C GLN A 191 -38.29 43.16 22.03
N LEU A 192 -37.54 42.84 23.08
CA LEU A 192 -37.56 43.60 24.33
C LEU A 192 -37.14 45.07 24.11
N ASN A 193 -36.10 45.30 23.32
CA ASN A 193 -35.64 46.65 22.98
C ASN A 193 -36.68 47.43 22.16
N ALA A 194 -37.37 46.77 21.23
CA ALA A 194 -38.44 47.40 20.46
C ALA A 194 -39.61 47.82 21.36
N ASP A 195 -40.00 46.98 22.33
CA ASP A 195 -41.06 47.28 23.28
C ASP A 195 -40.68 48.42 24.24
N LEU A 196 -39.45 48.46 24.72
CA LEU A 196 -38.94 49.55 25.55
C LEU A 196 -38.95 50.90 24.82
N ARG A 197 -38.66 50.91 23.51
CA ARG A 197 -38.70 52.12 22.69
C ARG A 197 -40.13 52.64 22.48
N LYS A 198 -41.14 51.76 22.42
CA LYS A 198 -42.55 52.16 22.28
C LYS A 198 -43.16 52.74 23.56
N ARG A 199 -42.54 52.50 24.72
CA ARG A 199 -43.02 52.97 26.03
C ARG A 199 -42.44 54.32 26.46
N LYS A 200 -41.48 54.87 25.73
CA LYS A 200 -40.93 56.22 25.90
C LYS A 200 -41.57 57.17 24.91
#